data_AF-A0A5B7CMK1-F1
#
_entry.id   AF-A0A5B7CMK1-F1
#
_cell.length_a   1.000
_cell.length_b   1.000
_cell.length_c   1.000
_cell.angle_alpha   90.00
_cell.angle_beta   90.00
_cell.angle_gamma   90.00
#
_symmetry.space_group_name_H-M   'P 1'
#
loop_
_entity.id
_entity.type
_entity.pdbx_description
1 polymer ?
#
loop_
_entity_poly.entity_id
_entity_poly.type
_entity_poly.pdbx_seq_one_letter_code
_entity_poly.pdbx_strand_id
1 'polypeptide(L)'
;MASTPRQARDFEGFVTTPRGLEKLVMDARIQALERLREKTKRNWQDRRDKEKDRIKSLLNKISVEEEGLYAGVEECVRLGAFEEDKNRPLKLKLKSQVAAEALLRRALKLKDSEETKTIYIEEICHRMNK
;
A
#
# COMPACT_ATOMS: atom_id res chain seq x y z
N MET A 1 44.88 44.44 -6.78
CA MET A 1 43.84 44.42 -7.84
C MET A 1 42.77 43.42 -7.41
N ALA A 2 41.56 43.89 -7.09
CA ALA A 2 40.50 43.05 -6.54
C ALA A 2 39.67 42.44 -7.69
N SER A 3 39.80 41.13 -7.89
CA SER A 3 38.95 40.36 -8.79
C SER A 3 37.59 40.14 -8.14
N THR A 4 36.56 40.85 -8.60
CA THR A 4 35.17 40.55 -8.23
C THR A 4 34.70 39.29 -8.96
N PRO A 5 33.97 38.38 -8.31
CA PRO A 5 33.57 37.12 -8.93
C PRO A 5 32.45 37.38 -9.95
N ARG A 6 32.72 37.03 -11.22
CA ARG A 6 31.79 37.16 -12.36
C ARG A 6 30.50 36.33 -12.25
N GLN A 7 30.36 35.45 -11.25
CA GLN A 7 29.23 34.53 -11.15
C GLN A 7 27.91 35.16 -10.65
N ALA A 8 27.96 36.34 -10.03
CA ALA A 8 26.75 36.94 -9.43
C ALA A 8 25.82 37.64 -10.46
N ARG A 9 26.32 38.05 -11.63
CA ARG A 9 25.53 38.84 -12.61
C ARG A 9 24.55 38.00 -13.43
N ASP A 10 24.86 36.72 -13.63
CA ASP A 10 24.06 35.84 -14.49
C ASP A 10 22.73 35.43 -13.82
N PHE A 11 22.71 35.40 -12.49
CA PHE A 11 21.50 35.11 -11.73
C PHE A 11 20.53 36.32 -11.77
N GLU A 12 21.01 37.53 -11.49
CA GLU A 12 20.19 38.76 -11.53
C GLU A 12 19.58 39.02 -12.91
N GLY A 13 20.34 38.80 -13.99
CA GLY A 13 19.83 38.90 -15.36
C GLY A 13 18.79 37.84 -15.72
N PHE A 14 18.87 36.66 -15.11
CA PHE A 14 17.90 35.58 -15.32
C PHE A 14 16.56 35.89 -14.63
N VAL A 15 16.57 36.29 -13.36
CA VAL A 15 15.33 36.59 -12.59
C VAL A 15 14.63 37.88 -13.04
N THR A 16 15.29 38.75 -13.80
CA THR A 16 14.72 40.03 -14.26
C THR A 16 14.06 39.94 -15.64
N THR A 17 14.27 38.85 -16.38
CA THR A 17 13.60 38.62 -17.66
C THR A 17 12.24 37.92 -17.46
N PRO A 18 11.19 38.28 -18.22
CA PRO A 18 9.89 37.61 -18.13
C PRO A 18 10.00 36.09 -18.33
N ARG A 19 10.88 35.64 -19.25
CA ARG A 19 11.13 34.22 -19.53
C ARG A 19 11.83 33.49 -18.37
N GLY A 20 12.76 34.14 -17.68
CA GLY A 20 13.42 33.54 -16.52
C GLY A 20 12.50 33.45 -15.29
N LEU A 21 11.62 34.45 -15.10
CA LEU A 21 10.54 34.39 -14.11
C LEU A 21 9.54 33.27 -14.41
N GLU A 22 9.07 33.15 -15.65
CA GLU A 22 8.18 32.06 -16.07
C GLU A 22 8.80 30.68 -15.83
N LYS A 23 10.09 30.52 -16.14
CA LYS A 23 10.82 29.27 -15.90
C LYS A 23 10.90 28.93 -14.42
N LEU A 24 11.21 29.90 -13.55
CA LEU A 24 11.23 29.68 -12.09
C LEU A 24 9.85 29.32 -11.53
N VAL A 25 8.79 29.95 -12.03
CA VAL A 25 7.41 29.63 -11.64
C VAL A 25 7.03 28.21 -12.07
N MET A 26 7.42 27.79 -13.27
CA MET A 26 7.20 26.42 -13.75
C MET A 26 7.99 25.40 -12.95
N ASP A 27 9.27 25.66 -12.69
CA ASP A 27 10.15 24.80 -11.88
C ASP A 27 9.58 24.64 -10.45
N ALA A 28 9.07 25.73 -9.85
CA ALA A 28 8.39 25.69 -8.56
C ALA A 28 7.07 24.88 -8.60
N ARG A 29 6.28 25.01 -9.67
CA ARG A 29 5.07 24.19 -9.89
C ARG A 29 5.38 22.71 -10.01
N ILE A 30 6.41 22.35 -10.77
CA ILE A 30 6.86 20.96 -10.94
C ILE A 30 7.26 20.37 -9.58
N GLN A 31 8.09 21.09 -8.82
CA GLN A 31 8.49 20.64 -7.48
C GLN A 31 7.28 20.48 -6.53
N ALA A 32 6.30 21.39 -6.59
CA ALA A 32 5.10 21.28 -5.77
C ALA A 32 4.26 20.03 -6.14
N LEU A 33 4.12 19.73 -7.42
CA LEU A 33 3.42 18.55 -7.90
C LEU A 33 4.12 17.25 -7.48
N GLU A 34 5.45 17.20 -7.58
CA GLU A 34 6.23 16.05 -7.13
C GLU A 34 6.09 15.81 -5.63
N ARG A 35 6.12 16.87 -4.81
CA ARG A 35 5.87 16.77 -3.36
C ARG A 35 4.50 16.22 -3.05
N LEU A 36 3.46 16.67 -3.77
CA LEU A 36 2.09 16.15 -3.62
C LEU A 36 2.02 14.67 -4.01
N ARG A 37 2.66 14.29 -5.13
CA ARG A 37 2.72 12.90 -5.59
C ARG A 37 3.42 11.99 -4.60
N GLU A 38 4.52 12.45 -4.01
CA GLU A 38 5.25 11.68 -3.00
C GLU A 38 4.45 11.56 -1.69
N LYS A 39 3.73 12.62 -1.31
CA LYS A 39 2.84 12.59 -0.15
C LYS A 39 1.66 11.63 -0.34
N THR A 40 1.04 11.61 -1.52
CA THR A 40 -0.05 10.67 -1.82
C THR A 40 0.44 9.24 -1.87
N LYS A 41 1.64 8.99 -2.42
CA LYS A 41 2.29 7.67 -2.42
C LYS A 41 2.55 7.16 -0.99
N ARG A 42 3.15 7.99 -0.13
CA ARG A 42 3.38 7.65 1.29
C ARG A 42 2.08 7.34 2.02
N ASN A 43 1.07 8.19 1.87
CA ASN A 43 -0.25 7.97 2.48
C ASN A 43 -0.91 6.66 2.01
N TRP A 44 -0.80 6.32 0.73
CA TRP A 44 -1.30 5.03 0.22
C TRP A 44 -0.56 3.84 0.87
N GLN A 45 0.75 3.97 1.06
CA GLN A 45 1.57 2.93 1.67
C GLN A 45 1.22 2.72 3.15
N ASP A 46 1.09 3.81 3.91
CA ASP A 46 0.66 3.77 5.32
C ASP A 46 -0.71 3.11 5.48
N ARG A 47 -1.66 3.39 4.57
CA ARG A 47 -2.98 2.75 4.56
C ARG A 47 -2.87 1.24 4.32
N ARG A 48 -2.06 0.84 3.33
CA ARG A 48 -1.83 -0.57 3.00
C ARG A 48 -1.23 -1.33 4.18
N ASP A 49 -0.26 -0.74 4.87
CA ASP A 49 0.43 -1.40 5.98
C ASP A 49 -0.48 -1.52 7.22
N LYS A 50 -1.25 -0.47 7.56
CA LYS A 50 -2.30 -0.56 8.59
C LYS A 50 -3.32 -1.64 8.29
N GLU A 51 -3.70 -1.79 7.02
CA GLU A 51 -4.66 -2.79 6.60
C GLU A 51 -4.08 -4.21 6.72
N LYS A 52 -2.82 -4.42 6.34
CA LYS A 52 -2.10 -5.67 6.59
C LYS A 52 -2.02 -6.01 8.07
N ASP A 53 -1.76 -5.05 8.94
CA ASP A 53 -1.70 -5.28 10.39
C ASP A 53 -3.06 -5.70 10.95
N ARG A 54 -4.16 -5.06 10.49
CA ARG A 54 -5.53 -5.47 10.85
C ARG A 54 -5.80 -6.91 10.41
N ILE A 55 -5.40 -7.27 9.18
CA ILE A 55 -5.57 -8.63 8.63
C ILE A 55 -4.74 -9.65 9.41
N LYS A 56 -3.49 -9.31 9.74
CA LYS A 56 -2.59 -10.15 10.54
C LYS A 56 -3.19 -10.41 11.92
N SER A 57 -3.75 -9.38 12.56
CA SER A 57 -4.46 -9.51 13.83
C SER A 57 -5.68 -10.44 13.71
N LEU A 58 -6.51 -10.28 12.65
CA LEU A 58 -7.65 -11.15 12.38
C LEU A 58 -7.23 -12.62 12.17
N LEU A 59 -6.18 -12.85 11.38
CA LEU A 59 -5.67 -14.20 11.14
C LEU A 59 -5.07 -14.82 12.40
N ASN A 60 -4.41 -14.04 13.25
CA ASN A 60 -3.94 -14.51 14.55
C ASN A 60 -5.10 -14.89 15.48
N LYS A 61 -6.22 -14.14 15.48
CA LYS A 61 -7.44 -14.54 16.20
C LYS A 61 -8.04 -15.85 15.67
N ILE A 62 -7.91 -16.12 14.37
CA ILE A 62 -8.34 -17.39 13.77
C ILE A 62 -7.38 -18.54 14.11
N SER A 63 -6.12 -18.21 14.38
CA SER A 63 -5.02 -19.16 14.57
C SER A 63 -4.61 -19.37 16.04
N VAL A 64 -5.53 -19.18 16.99
CA VAL A 64 -5.29 -19.26 18.45
C VAL A 64 -4.55 -20.54 18.89
N GLU A 65 -4.60 -21.62 18.09
CA GLU A 65 -3.94 -22.91 18.39
C GLU A 65 -2.62 -23.17 17.63
N GLU A 66 -2.27 -22.41 16.59
CA GLU A 66 -1.07 -22.70 15.80
C GLU A 66 -0.43 -21.43 15.21
N GLU A 67 0.86 -21.24 15.47
CA GLU A 67 1.63 -20.10 15.00
C GLU A 67 1.89 -20.23 13.48
N GLY A 68 1.55 -19.22 12.67
CA GLY A 68 2.04 -19.14 11.28
C GLY A 68 1.03 -19.17 10.14
N LEU A 69 -0.28 -19.05 10.39
CA LEU A 69 -1.26 -18.96 9.29
C LEU A 69 -1.02 -17.76 8.36
N TYR A 70 -0.55 -16.64 8.93
CA TYR A 70 -0.13 -15.47 8.16
C TYR A 70 1.11 -15.75 7.29
N ALA A 71 2.01 -16.64 7.69
CA ALA A 71 3.18 -17.00 6.89
C ALA A 71 2.79 -17.70 5.58
N GLY A 72 1.62 -18.37 5.58
CA GLY A 72 0.99 -18.98 4.42
C GLY A 72 0.28 -17.99 3.50
N VAL A 73 0.13 -16.71 3.84
CA VAL A 73 -0.48 -15.68 2.99
C VAL A 73 0.56 -15.12 2.03
N GLU A 74 0.27 -15.17 0.74
CA GLU A 74 1.04 -14.54 -0.34
C GLU A 74 0.57 -13.10 -0.55
N GLU A 75 -0.75 -12.91 -0.65
CA GLU A 75 -1.35 -11.60 -0.90
C GLU A 75 -2.66 -11.45 -0.13
N CYS A 76 -2.93 -10.23 0.34
CA CYS A 76 -4.19 -9.87 0.96
C CYS A 76 -4.68 -8.52 0.42
N VAL A 77 -5.94 -8.49 -0.03
CA VAL A 77 -6.55 -7.30 -0.66
C VAL A 77 -7.99 -7.19 -0.22
N ARG A 78 -8.44 -6.00 0.22
CA ARG A 78 -9.88 -5.75 0.36
C ARG A 78 -10.52 -5.40 -0.97
N LEU A 79 -11.68 -5.98 -1.22
CA LEU A 79 -12.45 -5.74 -2.43
C LEU A 79 -13.26 -4.44 -2.30
N GLY A 80 -13.36 -3.69 -3.38
CA GLY A 80 -14.14 -2.44 -3.47
C GLY A 80 -13.36 -1.16 -3.13
N ALA A 81 -14.03 -0.01 -3.27
CA ALA A 81 -13.45 1.30 -2.99
C ALA A 81 -13.00 1.41 -1.53
N PHE A 82 -11.91 2.15 -1.26
CA PHE A 82 -11.47 2.41 0.11
C PHE A 82 -12.51 3.24 0.85
N GLU A 83 -13.04 2.67 1.92
CA GLU A 83 -13.91 3.35 2.86
C GLU A 83 -13.35 3.12 4.26
N GLU A 84 -13.19 4.21 5.00
CA GLU A 84 -12.64 4.19 6.35
C GLU A 84 -13.63 3.47 7.30
N ASP A 85 -13.07 2.60 8.15
CA ASP A 85 -13.78 1.81 9.20
C ASP A 85 -14.94 0.91 8.75
N LYS A 86 -15.20 0.79 7.45
CA LYS A 86 -16.17 -0.18 6.94
C LYS A 86 -15.55 -1.56 6.78
N ASN A 87 -16.32 -2.58 7.14
CA ASN A 87 -15.91 -3.97 6.98
C ASN A 87 -16.13 -4.42 5.52
N ARG A 88 -15.11 -4.22 4.69
CA ARG A 88 -15.13 -4.66 3.30
C ARG A 88 -14.63 -6.10 3.17
N PRO A 89 -15.15 -6.87 2.19
CA PRO A 89 -14.67 -8.22 1.90
C PRO A 89 -13.16 -8.29 1.75
N LEU A 90 -12.56 -9.29 2.37
CA LEU A 90 -11.13 -9.54 2.32
C LEU A 90 -10.85 -10.72 1.39
N LYS A 91 -10.08 -10.50 0.33
CA LYS A 91 -9.55 -11.55 -0.52
C LYS A 91 -8.17 -11.94 -0.03
N LEU A 92 -7.98 -13.23 0.27
CA LEU A 92 -6.71 -13.81 0.66
C LEU A 92 -6.21 -14.77 -0.42
N LYS A 93 -4.98 -14.54 -0.87
CA LYS A 93 -4.22 -15.46 -1.70
C LYS A 93 -3.17 -16.11 -0.81
N LEU A 94 -3.22 -17.43 -0.69
CA LEU A 94 -2.29 -18.19 0.13
C LEU A 94 -1.12 -18.69 -0.72
N LYS A 95 -0.10 -19.31 -0.15
CA LYS A 95 1.04 -19.88 -0.89
C LYS A 95 0.82 -21.34 -1.27
N SER A 96 -0.11 -22.01 -0.59
CA SER A 96 -0.35 -23.44 -0.72
C SER A 96 -1.83 -23.75 -0.56
N GLN A 97 -2.32 -24.74 -1.31
CA GLN A 97 -3.66 -25.27 -1.16
C GLN A 97 -3.90 -25.85 0.25
N VAL A 98 -2.89 -26.49 0.85
CA VAL A 98 -2.98 -27.02 2.22
C VAL A 98 -3.26 -25.90 3.23
N ALA A 99 -2.63 -24.73 3.04
CA ALA A 99 -2.89 -23.56 3.86
C ALA A 99 -4.31 -23.01 3.64
N ALA A 100 -4.82 -23.04 2.40
CA ALA A 100 -6.18 -22.63 2.06
C ALA A 100 -7.23 -23.52 2.72
N GLU A 101 -7.06 -24.83 2.64
CA GLU A 101 -7.96 -25.78 3.28
C GLU A 101 -7.90 -25.68 4.80
N ALA A 102 -6.71 -25.52 5.39
CA ALA A 102 -6.56 -25.32 6.83
C ALA A 102 -7.26 -24.05 7.30
N LEU A 103 -7.10 -22.94 6.57
CA LEU A 103 -7.78 -21.67 6.85
C LEU A 103 -9.30 -21.84 6.71
N LEU A 104 -9.79 -22.46 5.64
CA LEU A 104 -11.23 -22.70 5.41
C LEU A 104 -11.85 -23.54 6.53
N ARG A 105 -11.21 -24.64 6.93
CA ARG A 105 -11.69 -25.51 8.02
C ARG A 105 -11.76 -24.76 9.35
N ARG A 106 -10.81 -23.86 9.63
CA ARG A 106 -10.78 -23.04 10.86
C ARG A 106 -11.78 -21.88 10.80
N ALA A 107 -11.85 -21.18 9.67
CA ALA A 107 -12.83 -20.11 9.45
C ALA A 107 -14.26 -20.64 9.57
N LEU A 108 -14.52 -21.87 9.12
CA LEU A 108 -15.82 -22.54 9.30
C LEU A 108 -16.18 -22.72 10.78
N LYS A 109 -15.20 -23.00 11.65
CA LYS A 109 -15.40 -23.08 13.10
C LYS A 109 -15.72 -21.72 13.75
N LEU A 110 -15.45 -20.62 13.04
CA LEU A 110 -15.61 -19.24 13.53
C LEU A 110 -16.80 -18.51 12.87
N LYS A 111 -17.69 -19.25 12.19
CA LYS A 111 -18.85 -18.74 11.41
C LYS A 111 -19.76 -17.77 12.17
N ASP A 112 -19.75 -17.81 13.49
CA ASP A 112 -20.56 -16.93 14.35
C ASP A 112 -19.96 -15.53 14.54
N SER A 113 -18.69 -15.30 14.15
CA SER A 113 -18.07 -13.98 14.19
C SER A 113 -18.39 -13.16 12.93
N GLU A 114 -18.97 -11.97 13.09
CA GLU A 114 -19.26 -11.05 11.96
C GLU A 114 -18.01 -10.67 11.16
N GLU A 115 -16.83 -10.71 11.80
CA GLU A 115 -15.53 -10.38 11.19
C GLU A 115 -15.08 -11.43 10.14
N THR A 116 -15.53 -12.70 10.24
CA THR A 116 -15.08 -13.78 9.33
C THR A 116 -16.03 -14.04 8.16
N LYS A 117 -17.29 -13.57 8.23
CA LYS A 117 -18.29 -13.71 7.16
C LYS A 117 -17.88 -13.07 5.83
N THR A 118 -16.87 -12.20 5.86
CA THR A 118 -16.41 -11.41 4.72
C THR A 118 -15.07 -11.88 4.13
N ILE A 119 -14.54 -13.03 4.54
CA ILE A 119 -13.25 -13.55 4.04
C ILE A 119 -13.47 -14.47 2.84
N TYR A 120 -12.87 -14.12 1.71
CA TYR A 120 -12.79 -14.90 0.49
C TYR A 120 -11.39 -15.51 0.36
N ILE A 121 -11.34 -16.82 0.20
CA ILE A 121 -10.10 -17.57 0.04
C ILE A 121 -10.01 -18.02 -1.40
N GLU A 122 -8.98 -17.56 -2.10
CA GLU A 122 -8.72 -17.99 -3.46
C GLU A 122 -8.01 -19.35 -3.43
N GLU A 123 -8.66 -20.36 -3.99
CA GLU A 123 -8.05 -21.68 -4.12
C GLU A 123 -6.90 -21.62 -5.13
N ILE A 124 -5.72 -22.02 -4.69
CA ILE A 124 -4.59 -22.21 -5.59
C ILE A 124 -4.65 -23.62 -6.14
N CYS A 125 -5.20 -23.76 -7.35
CA CYS A 125 -4.98 -24.95 -8.16
C CYS A 125 -3.54 -24.94 -8.70
N HIS A 126 -2.59 -25.51 -7.94
CA HIS A 126 -1.43 -26.09 -8.61
C HIS A 126 -1.89 -27.39 -9.26
N ARG A 127 -2.15 -27.31 -10.58
CA ARG A 127 -2.38 -28.49 -11.42
C ARG A 127 -1.16 -29.41 -11.24
N MET A 128 -1.29 -30.43 -10.41
CA MET A 128 -0.28 -31.48 -10.26
C MET A 128 -0.25 -32.25 -11.58
N ASN A 129 0.70 -31.91 -12.46
CA ASN A 129 1.07 -32.81 -13.55
C ASN A 129 1.76 -34.01 -12.90
N LYS A 130 1.10 -35.16 -13.04
CA LYS A 130 1.45 -36.47 -12.51
C LYS A 130 2.42 -37.17 -13.44
#